data_AF-A0A379DJZ2-F1
#
_entry.id   AF-A0A379DJZ2-F1
#
_cell.length_a   1.000
_cell.length_b   1.000
_cell.length_c   1.000
_cell.angle_alpha   90.00
_cell.angle_beta   90.00
_cell.angle_gamma   90.00
#
_symmetry.space_group_name_H-M   'P 1'
#
loop_
_entity.id
_entity.type
_entity.pdbx_description
1 polymer ?
#
loop_
_entity_poly.entity_id
_entity_poly.type
_entity_poly.pdbx_seq_one_letter_code
_entity_poly.pdbx_strand_id
1 'polypeptide(L)'
;MFSLNLPDFEVRVRRRSDKVFIYDFLRENYYRLTPEEWVRQHFVHYLVDHLQYPRKLIANELQIKLGNTVKRCDSLVYDNTLKPMALIEYKAPTVTISEKTVRQIMRYNMVLKVPFLFLSNGLEHLAYSIDYDRKGYAALNHIPTYQELLEYKQQ
;
A
#
# COMPACT_ATOMS: atom_id res chain seq x y z
N MET A 1 -8.94 18.97 -2.81
CA MET A 1 -8.64 17.53 -2.85
C MET A 1 -9.73 16.79 -2.10
N PHE A 2 -9.84 15.48 -2.27
CA PHE A 2 -10.84 14.67 -1.57
C PHE A 2 -10.54 14.63 -0.06
N SER A 3 -11.58 14.73 0.76
CA SER A 3 -11.48 14.38 2.18
C SER A 3 -11.44 12.86 2.28
N LEU A 4 -10.43 12.30 2.95
CA LEU A 4 -10.23 10.86 3.09
C LEU A 4 -10.58 10.43 4.52
N ASN A 5 -10.88 9.14 4.70
CA ASN A 5 -11.06 8.49 6.00
C ASN A 5 -9.70 8.04 6.58
N LEU A 6 -8.70 8.93 6.52
CA LEU A 6 -7.34 8.70 6.99
C LEU A 6 -6.89 9.92 7.81
N PRO A 7 -5.95 9.75 8.77
CA PRO A 7 -5.39 10.89 9.50
C PRO A 7 -4.74 11.91 8.58
N ASP A 8 -4.80 13.17 8.99
CA ASP A 8 -4.09 14.26 8.31
C ASP A 8 -2.58 14.19 8.55
N PHE A 9 -1.81 14.72 7.61
CA PHE A 9 -0.36 14.93 7.75
C PHE A 9 0.04 16.28 7.14
N GLU A 10 1.29 16.70 7.36
CA GLU A 10 1.82 17.92 6.74
C GLU A 10 2.01 17.74 5.22
N VAL A 11 1.01 18.18 4.45
CA VAL A 11 1.02 18.08 3.00
C VAL A 11 1.98 19.10 2.39
N ARG A 12 3.07 18.60 1.80
CA ARG A 12 4.05 19.42 1.06
C ARG A 12 3.84 19.32 -0.44
N VAL A 13 3.34 20.38 -1.06
CA VAL A 13 3.10 20.44 -2.52
C VAL A 13 3.92 21.52 -3.21
N ARG A 14 4.20 21.31 -4.50
CA ARG A 14 4.81 22.30 -5.40
C ARG A 14 4.00 22.41 -6.68
N ARG A 15 3.91 23.61 -7.25
CA ARG A 15 3.33 23.84 -8.57
C ARG A 15 4.45 24.03 -9.59
N ARG A 16 4.32 23.37 -10.74
CA ARG A 16 5.15 23.58 -11.92
C ARG A 16 4.21 23.66 -13.12
N SER A 17 4.14 24.83 -13.74
CA SER A 17 3.13 25.15 -14.77
C SER A 17 1.70 24.94 -14.24
N ASP A 18 0.85 24.26 -15.01
CA ASP A 18 -0.53 23.86 -14.68
C ASP A 18 -0.61 22.65 -13.74
N LYS A 19 0.54 22.12 -13.28
CA LYS A 19 0.62 20.85 -12.59
C LYS A 19 1.01 20.99 -11.11
N VAL A 20 0.25 20.33 -10.23
CA VAL A 20 0.58 20.15 -8.81
C VAL A 20 1.34 18.84 -8.62
N PHE A 21 2.35 18.88 -7.76
CA PHE A 21 3.17 17.75 -7.34
C PHE A 21 3.19 17.69 -5.81
N ILE A 22 3.20 16.50 -5.25
CA ILE A 22 3.29 16.23 -3.80
C ILE A 22 4.62 15.57 -3.48
N TYR A 23 5.21 15.92 -2.34
CA TYR A 23 6.41 15.28 -1.84
C TYR A 23 6.07 13.90 -1.29
N ASP A 24 6.77 12.88 -1.78
CA ASP A 24 6.77 11.53 -1.21
C ASP A 24 7.98 11.37 -0.31
N PHE A 25 7.75 11.17 0.99
CA PHE A 25 8.81 11.07 2.00
C PHE A 25 9.55 9.72 2.01
N LEU A 26 9.00 8.69 1.36
CA LEU A 26 9.66 7.39 1.16
C LEU A 26 10.61 7.43 -0.03
N ARG A 27 10.23 8.13 -1.11
CA ARG A 27 11.02 8.28 -2.35
C ARG A 27 11.87 9.54 -2.39
N GLU A 28 11.72 10.42 -1.40
CA GLU A 28 12.44 11.68 -1.23
C GLU A 28 12.37 12.61 -2.47
N ASN A 29 11.22 12.62 -3.16
CA ASN A 29 11.03 13.39 -4.39
C ASN A 29 9.58 13.85 -4.57
N TYR A 30 9.34 14.77 -5.51
CA TYR A 30 8.02 15.29 -5.85
C TYR A 30 7.41 14.54 -7.04
N TYR A 31 6.21 13.99 -6.84
CA TYR A 31 5.47 13.24 -7.85
C TYR A 31 4.18 13.95 -8.22
N ARG A 32 3.68 13.70 -9.44
CA ARG A 32 2.44 14.29 -9.93
C ARG A 32 1.31 13.96 -8.95
N LEU A 33 0.69 14.99 -8.40
CA LEU A 33 -0.40 14.81 -7.44
C LEU A 33 -1.67 14.41 -8.19
N THR A 34 -1.87 13.11 -8.33
CA THR A 34 -3.12 12.49 -8.82
C THR A 34 -4.02 12.13 -7.64
N PRO A 35 -5.32 11.83 -7.86
CA PRO A 35 -6.18 11.36 -6.77
C PRO A 35 -5.70 10.04 -6.14
N GLU A 36 -5.08 9.14 -6.91
CA GLU A 36 -4.48 7.91 -6.37
C GLU A 36 -3.21 8.21 -5.56
N GLU A 37 -2.35 9.12 -6.04
CA GLU A 37 -1.16 9.56 -5.30
C GLU A 37 -1.54 10.25 -3.99
N TRP A 38 -2.65 10.98 -3.96
CA TRP A 38 -3.21 11.55 -2.74
C TRP A 38 -3.53 10.48 -1.70
N VAL A 39 -4.18 9.39 -2.11
CA VAL A 39 -4.47 8.23 -1.26
C VAL A 39 -3.18 7.55 -0.82
N ARG A 40 -2.25 7.29 -1.75
CA ARG A 40 -0.93 6.69 -1.46
C ARG A 40 -0.21 7.47 -0.35
N GLN A 41 -0.10 8.79 -0.48
CA GLN A 41 0.60 9.62 0.52
C GLN A 41 -0.09 9.60 1.89
N HIS A 42 -1.42 9.73 1.97
CA HIS A 42 -2.12 9.63 3.26
C HIS A 42 -1.95 8.26 3.90
N PHE A 43 -2.04 7.20 3.09
CA PHE A 43 -1.96 5.85 3.61
C PHE A 43 -0.55 5.51 4.09
N VAL A 44 0.51 5.89 3.37
CA VAL A 44 1.88 5.64 3.86
C VAL A 44 2.23 6.46 5.09
N HIS A 45 1.69 7.67 5.24
CA HIS A 45 1.78 8.44 6.49
C HIS A 45 1.02 7.75 7.63
N TYR A 46 -0.20 7.27 7.38
CA TYR A 46 -0.96 6.47 8.34
C TYR A 46 -0.17 5.24 8.83
N LEU A 47 0.47 4.50 7.92
CA LEU A 47 1.31 3.35 8.28
C LEU A 47 2.47 3.76 9.19
N VAL A 48 3.21 4.81 8.84
CA VAL A 48 4.43 5.20 9.56
C VAL A 48 4.11 5.91 10.88
N ASP A 49 3.25 6.92 10.83
CA ASP A 49 3.04 7.87 11.92
C ASP A 49 2.07 7.31 12.98
N HIS A 50 1.12 6.46 12.57
CA HIS A 50 0.09 5.91 13.46
C HIS A 50 0.26 4.42 13.74
N LEU A 51 0.54 3.61 12.70
CA LEU A 51 0.66 2.16 12.83
C LEU A 51 2.09 1.66 13.08
N GLN A 52 3.05 2.57 13.24
CA GLN A 52 4.44 2.30 13.62
C GLN A 52 5.22 1.43 12.62
N TYR A 53 4.88 1.51 11.33
CA TYR A 53 5.66 0.86 10.29
C TYR A 53 6.97 1.62 10.07
N PRO A 54 8.15 0.98 10.19
CA PRO A 54 9.40 1.69 9.97
C PRO A 54 9.51 2.16 8.53
N ARG A 55 9.70 3.47 8.31
CA ARG A 55 9.86 4.11 6.99
C ARG A 55 10.77 3.32 6.04
N LYS A 56 11.90 2.85 6.57
CA LYS A 56 12.95 2.13 5.81
C LYS A 56 12.53 0.75 5.30
N LEU A 57 11.40 0.23 5.80
CA LEU A 57 10.85 -1.07 5.45
C LEU A 57 9.59 -0.94 4.57
N ILE A 58 9.34 0.24 4.00
CA ILE A 58 8.28 0.48 3.03
C ILE A 58 8.90 0.99 1.73
N ALA A 59 8.60 0.33 0.62
CA ALA A 59 9.04 0.73 -0.72
C ALA A 59 7.84 1.06 -1.60
N ASN A 60 7.81 2.28 -2.16
CA ASN A 60 6.80 2.69 -3.14
C ASN A 60 7.27 2.43 -4.59
N GLU A 61 6.33 2.14 -5.50
CA GLU A 61 6.55 1.96 -6.93
C GLU A 61 7.57 0.86 -7.30
N LEU A 62 7.58 -0.25 -6.55
CA LEU A 62 8.53 -1.33 -6.77
C LEU A 62 8.19 -2.10 -8.05
N GLN A 63 9.20 -2.31 -8.91
CA GLN A 63 9.05 -3.13 -10.10
C GLN A 63 9.11 -4.62 -9.76
N ILE A 64 8.16 -5.39 -10.29
CA ILE A 64 8.07 -6.83 -10.16
C ILE A 64 8.02 -7.48 -11.54
N LYS A 65 8.72 -8.62 -11.71
CA LYS A 65 8.70 -9.40 -12.94
C LYS A 65 7.64 -10.50 -12.84
N LEU A 66 6.60 -10.42 -13.68
CA LEU A 66 5.52 -11.39 -13.80
C LEU A 66 5.64 -12.11 -15.15
N GLY A 67 6.30 -13.26 -15.14
CA GLY A 67 6.67 -13.97 -16.36
C GLY A 67 7.56 -13.11 -17.26
N ASN A 68 7.08 -12.79 -18.46
CA ASN A 68 7.78 -11.94 -19.43
C ASN A 68 7.43 -10.45 -19.33
N THR A 69 6.57 -10.05 -18.39
CA THR A 69 6.16 -8.64 -18.23
C THR A 69 6.70 -8.05 -16.93
N VAL A 70 7.16 -6.80 -16.98
CA VAL A 70 7.46 -6.00 -15.78
C VAL A 70 6.22 -5.20 -15.39
N LYS A 71 5.81 -5.32 -14.13
CA LYS A 71 4.73 -4.53 -13.51
C LYS A 71 5.29 -3.72 -12.35
N ARG A 72 4.54 -2.72 -11.91
CA ARG A 72 4.83 -1.97 -10.69
C ARG A 72 3.75 -2.28 -9.68
N CYS A 73 4.14 -2.53 -8.44
CA CYS A 73 3.22 -2.48 -7.31
C CYS A 73 3.33 -1.13 -6.62
N ASP A 74 2.24 -0.73 -5.96
CA ASP A 74 2.16 0.60 -5.37
C ASP A 74 3.05 0.73 -4.13
N SER A 75 2.90 -0.18 -3.16
CA SER A 75 3.83 -0.28 -2.03
C SER A 75 4.08 -1.74 -1.63
N LEU A 76 5.29 -1.99 -1.12
CA LEU A 76 5.67 -3.25 -0.48
C LEU A 76 6.25 -2.95 0.91
N VAL A 77 5.80 -3.70 1.90
CA VAL A 77 6.30 -3.66 3.29
C VAL A 77 7.18 -4.88 3.54
N TYR A 78 8.25 -4.70 4.31
CA TYR A 78 9.20 -5.74 4.70
C TYR A 78 9.23 -5.92 6.22
N ASP A 79 9.66 -7.10 6.68
CA ASP A 79 10.10 -7.28 8.07
C ASP A 79 11.55 -6.78 8.28
N ASN A 80 12.01 -6.88 9.53
CA ASN A 80 13.38 -6.60 9.93
C ASN A 80 14.44 -7.51 9.28
N THR A 81 14.06 -8.62 8.65
CA THR A 81 14.93 -9.51 7.86
C THR A 81 14.91 -9.19 6.36
N LEU A 82 14.25 -8.10 5.96
CA LEU A 82 14.02 -7.69 4.57
C LEU A 82 13.22 -8.70 3.75
N LYS A 83 12.40 -9.52 4.39
CA LYS A 83 11.44 -10.39 3.71
C LYS A 83 10.13 -9.61 3.46
N PRO A 84 9.58 -9.64 2.23
CA PRO A 84 8.27 -9.06 1.93
C PRO A 84 7.16 -9.60 2.84
N MET A 85 6.36 -8.69 3.41
CA MET A 85 5.32 -8.98 4.39
C MET A 85 3.92 -8.55 3.94
N ALA A 86 3.80 -7.34 3.41
CA ALA A 86 2.51 -6.82 2.96
C ALA A 86 2.64 -6.12 1.62
N LEU A 87 1.75 -6.44 0.70
CA LEU A 87 1.62 -5.77 -0.59
C LEU A 87 0.41 -4.85 -0.53
N ILE A 88 0.57 -3.62 -1.01
CA ILE A 88 -0.46 -2.59 -0.95
C ILE A 88 -0.82 -2.13 -2.36
N GLU A 89 -2.11 -1.97 -2.63
CA GLU A 89 -2.64 -1.39 -3.87
C GLU A 89 -3.55 -0.20 -3.54
N TYR A 90 -3.31 0.93 -4.19
CA TYR A 90 -4.13 2.14 -4.05
C TYR A 90 -5.01 2.37 -5.26
N LYS A 91 -6.12 3.07 -5.02
CA LYS A 91 -7.00 3.59 -6.05
C LYS A 91 -7.39 5.03 -5.74
N ALA A 92 -7.86 5.75 -6.75
CA ALA A 92 -8.48 7.06 -6.55
C ALA A 92 -9.75 6.93 -5.67
N PRO A 93 -10.13 7.95 -4.88
CA PRO A 93 -11.32 7.90 -4.02
C PRO A 93 -12.63 7.59 -4.72
N THR A 94 -12.74 7.96 -6.00
CA THR A 94 -13.92 7.69 -6.82
C THR A 94 -13.98 6.27 -7.39
N VAL A 95 -12.98 5.43 -7.12
CA VAL A 95 -12.90 4.05 -7.63
C VAL A 95 -13.22 3.09 -6.50
N THR A 96 -14.28 2.30 -6.67
CA THR A 96 -14.68 1.25 -5.73
C THR A 96 -13.65 0.13 -5.66
N ILE A 97 -13.35 -0.36 -4.46
CA ILE A 97 -12.52 -1.55 -4.25
C ILE A 97 -13.35 -2.79 -4.57
N SER A 98 -13.39 -3.16 -5.84
CA SER A 98 -14.14 -4.32 -6.33
C SER A 98 -13.31 -5.61 -6.26
N GLU A 99 -13.95 -6.76 -6.48
CA GLU A 99 -13.24 -8.03 -6.66
C GLU A 99 -12.18 -7.96 -7.77
N LYS A 100 -12.35 -7.12 -8.80
CA LYS A 100 -11.35 -6.95 -9.85
C LYS A 100 -10.06 -6.36 -9.29
N THR A 101 -10.16 -5.42 -8.34
CA THR A 101 -9.03 -4.83 -7.64
C THR A 101 -8.34 -5.88 -6.76
N VAL A 102 -9.12 -6.69 -6.03
CA VAL A 102 -8.60 -7.82 -5.24
C VAL A 102 -7.87 -8.84 -6.13
N ARG A 103 -8.45 -9.21 -7.28
CA ARG A 103 -7.80 -10.13 -8.24
C ARG A 103 -6.51 -9.55 -8.82
N GLN A 104 -6.42 -8.23 -9.00
CA GLN A 104 -5.21 -7.58 -9.49
C GLN A 104 -4.06 -7.74 -8.50
N ILE A 105 -4.28 -7.38 -7.23
CA ILE A 105 -3.24 -7.48 -6.20
C ILE A 105 -2.88 -8.94 -5.91
N MET A 106 -3.86 -9.87 -5.95
CA MET A 106 -3.61 -11.32 -5.84
C MET A 106 -2.68 -11.84 -6.94
N ARG A 107 -2.83 -11.35 -8.19
CA ARG A 107 -1.95 -11.73 -9.30
C ARG A 107 -0.51 -11.30 -9.07
N TYR A 108 -0.29 -10.10 -8.53
CA TYR A 108 1.04 -9.63 -8.17
C TYR A 108 1.62 -10.48 -7.03
N ASN A 109 0.76 -10.86 -6.08
CA ASN A 109 1.14 -11.67 -4.95
C ASN A 109 1.54 -13.12 -5.31
N MET A 110 1.17 -13.62 -6.49
CA MET A 110 1.64 -14.94 -6.97
C MET A 110 3.18 -15.01 -7.06
N VAL A 111 3.84 -13.86 -7.30
CA VAL A 111 5.30 -13.77 -7.39
C VAL A 111 5.92 -13.40 -6.05
N LEU A 112 5.38 -12.38 -5.38
CA LEU A 112 5.96 -11.86 -4.13
C LEU A 112 5.72 -12.77 -2.93
N LYS A 113 4.64 -13.56 -2.96
CA LYS A 113 4.22 -14.49 -1.91
C LYS A 113 4.18 -13.87 -0.51
N VAL A 114 3.63 -12.65 -0.41
CA VAL A 114 3.46 -11.96 0.86
C VAL A 114 2.26 -12.51 1.65
N PRO A 115 2.38 -12.60 2.98
CA PRO A 115 1.30 -13.08 3.85
C PRO A 115 0.12 -12.11 3.95
N PHE A 116 0.30 -10.81 3.66
CA PHE A 116 -0.77 -9.82 3.80
C PHE A 116 -0.97 -8.98 2.55
N LEU A 117 -2.23 -8.65 2.27
CA LEU A 117 -2.63 -7.76 1.18
C LEU A 117 -3.47 -6.62 1.74
N PHE A 118 -3.09 -5.39 1.42
CA PHE A 118 -3.85 -4.18 1.78
C PHE A 118 -4.34 -3.48 0.52
N LEU A 119 -5.58 -3.00 0.56
CA LEU A 119 -6.15 -2.19 -0.51
C LEU A 119 -6.76 -0.94 0.09
N SER A 120 -6.60 0.18 -0.60
CA SER A 120 -7.29 1.41 -0.20
C SER A 120 -7.62 2.33 -1.36
N ASN A 121 -8.78 2.97 -1.30
CA ASN A 121 -9.12 4.14 -2.11
C ASN A 121 -9.19 5.43 -1.26
N GLY A 122 -8.71 5.38 -0.01
CA GLY A 122 -8.74 6.48 0.95
C GLY A 122 -10.08 6.70 1.65
N LEU A 123 -11.17 6.08 1.21
CA LEU A 123 -12.47 6.08 1.90
C LEU A 123 -12.75 4.71 2.55
N GLU A 124 -12.33 3.66 1.87
CA GLU A 124 -12.38 2.27 2.29
C GLU A 124 -10.96 1.70 2.36
N HIS A 125 -10.75 0.80 3.33
CA HIS A 125 -9.50 0.11 3.58
C HIS A 125 -9.80 -1.36 3.83
N LEU A 126 -9.23 -2.24 3.02
CA LEU A 126 -9.37 -3.68 3.18
C LEU A 126 -8.01 -4.29 3.48
N ALA A 127 -7.99 -5.27 4.38
CA ALA A 127 -6.83 -6.09 4.67
C ALA A 127 -7.20 -7.57 4.60
N TYR A 128 -6.27 -8.37 4.07
CA TYR A 128 -6.41 -9.81 3.97
C TYR A 128 -5.13 -10.51 4.41
N SER A 129 -5.26 -11.62 5.12
CA SER A 129 -4.21 -12.61 5.29
C SER A 129 -4.33 -13.70 4.23
N ILE A 130 -3.20 -14.26 3.79
CA ILE A 130 -3.12 -15.27 2.74
C ILE A 130 -2.74 -16.62 3.33
N ASP A 131 -3.57 -17.63 3.08
CA ASP A 131 -3.30 -19.02 3.44
C ASP A 131 -2.88 -19.77 2.16
N TYR A 132 -1.56 -19.93 1.99
CA TYR A 132 -1.02 -20.62 0.82
C TYR A 132 -1.24 -22.13 0.84
N ASP A 133 -1.38 -22.73 2.03
CA ASP A 133 -1.58 -24.17 2.17
C ASP A 133 -3.00 -24.56 1.75
N ARG A 134 -3.99 -23.77 2.18
CA ARG A 134 -5.40 -23.94 1.80
C ARG A 134 -5.80 -23.21 0.53
N LYS A 135 -4.87 -22.48 -0.10
CA LYS A 135 -5.09 -21.62 -1.27
C LYS A 135 -6.25 -20.63 -1.06
N GLY A 136 -6.33 -20.08 0.15
CA GLY A 136 -7.37 -19.18 0.59
C GLY A 136 -6.84 -17.83 1.05
N TYR A 137 -7.77 -16.96 1.44
CA TYR A 137 -7.46 -15.72 2.12
C TYR A 137 -8.59 -15.37 3.08
N ALA A 138 -8.27 -14.69 4.17
CA ALA A 138 -9.24 -14.26 5.17
C ALA A 138 -9.19 -12.74 5.34
N ALA A 139 -10.35 -12.12 5.47
CA ALA A 139 -10.43 -10.69 5.76
C ALA A 139 -9.95 -10.41 7.19
N LEU A 140 -9.16 -9.37 7.36
CA LEU A 140 -8.81 -8.81 8.66
C LEU A 140 -9.79 -7.67 8.97
N ASN A 141 -10.09 -7.47 10.25
CA ASN A 141 -11.05 -6.46 10.68
C ASN A 141 -10.51 -5.01 10.54
N HIS A 142 -9.18 -4.86 10.47
CA HIS A 142 -8.49 -3.58 10.33
C HIS A 142 -7.15 -3.75 9.60
N ILE A 143 -6.54 -2.62 9.23
CA ILE A 143 -5.12 -2.60 8.84
C ILE A 143 -4.30 -2.77 10.13
N PRO A 144 -3.57 -3.89 10.30
CA PRO A 144 -2.84 -4.16 11.53
C PRO A 144 -1.69 -3.18 11.74
N THR A 145 -1.33 -2.93 13.00
CA THR A 145 -0.07 -2.28 13.38
C THR A 145 1.13 -3.11 12.90
N TYR A 146 2.31 -2.49 12.81
CA TYR A 146 3.52 -3.23 12.44
C TYR A 146 3.83 -4.38 13.40
N GLN A 147 3.57 -4.18 14.70
CA GLN A 147 3.76 -5.21 15.72
C GLN A 147 2.77 -6.39 15.54
N GLU A 148 1.47 -6.10 15.38
CA GLU A 148 0.46 -7.14 15.10
C GLU A 148 0.82 -7.95 13.85
N LEU A 149 1.31 -7.27 12.80
CA LEU A 149 1.72 -7.91 11.54
C LEU A 149 2.88 -8.91 11.75
N LEU A 150 3.84 -8.58 12.63
CA LEU A 150 4.95 -9.46 12.98
C LEU A 150 4.51 -10.66 13.83
N GLU A 151 3.47 -10.50 14.64
CA GLU A 151 2.91 -11.58 15.47
C GLU A 151 2.12 -12.58 14.64
N TYR A 152 1.32 -12.14 13.68
CA TYR A 152 0.61 -13.04 12.76
C TYR A 152 1.57 -13.93 11.95
N LYS A 153 2.79 -13.46 11.65
CA LYS A 153 3.80 -14.23 10.92
C LYS A 153 4.32 -15.45 11.70
N GLN A 154 4.21 -15.43 13.03
CA GLN A 154 4.75 -16.49 13.89
C GLN A 154 3.78 -17.65 14.09
N GLN A 155 2.54 -17.51 13.62
CA GLN A 155 1.51 -18.55 13.64
C GLN A 155 1.57 -19.39 12.36
#